data_AF-A0AAN5PFF7-F1
#
_entry.id   AF-A0AAN5PFF7-F1
#
_cell.length_a   1.000
_cell.length_b   1.000
_cell.length_c   1.000
_cell.angle_alpha   90.00
_cell.angle_beta   90.00
_cell.angle_gamma   90.00
#
_symmetry.space_group_name_H-M   'P 1'
#
loop_
_entity.id
_entity.type
_entity.pdbx_description
1 polymer ?
#
loop_
_entity_poly.entity_id
_entity_poly.type
_entity_poly.pdbx_seq_one_letter_code
_entity_poly.pdbx_strand_id
1 'polypeptide(L)'
;MIMFESFRKCLSAISMRAPYASTPGHRNAQRANAGSEVLGTTLETFDPAASIPTKLAQTLISIYSLFRFDTHVSEKLIHLLQGSIAATQMGLGIALLFTGTECEEYTDADLCKAIFLLQLLYRGTLLVGWAPSEFSKDPYAEPKVVSEDKAESEEENEDEESRNSASV
;
A
#
# COMPACT_ATOMS: atom_id res chain seq x y z
N MET A 1 -9.51 -2.46 -35.90
CA MET A 1 -10.09 -3.72 -35.36
C MET A 1 -9.21 -4.39 -34.31
N ILE A 2 -7.88 -4.42 -34.46
CA ILE A 2 -6.92 -5.05 -33.52
C ILE A 2 -6.85 -4.36 -32.14
N MET A 3 -6.97 -3.02 -32.08
CA MET A 3 -6.88 -2.24 -30.83
C MET A 3 -8.03 -2.54 -29.85
N PHE A 4 -9.22 -2.87 -30.35
CA PHE A 4 -10.39 -3.18 -29.53
C PHE A 4 -10.27 -4.56 -28.85
N GLU A 5 -9.51 -5.46 -29.46
CA GLU A 5 -9.33 -6.83 -29.00
C GLU A 5 -8.25 -6.93 -27.93
N SER A 6 -7.15 -6.17 -28.06
CA SER A 6 -6.19 -5.99 -26.96
C SER A 6 -6.83 -5.28 -25.75
N PHE A 7 -7.66 -4.28 -26.00
CA PHE A 7 -8.39 -3.59 -24.93
C PHE A 7 -9.37 -4.54 -24.23
N ARG A 8 -10.10 -5.39 -24.96
CA ARG A 8 -10.97 -6.42 -24.36
C ARG A 8 -10.20 -7.51 -23.60
N LYS A 9 -9.02 -7.92 -24.07
CA LYS A 9 -8.16 -8.88 -23.36
C LYS A 9 -7.58 -8.29 -22.06
N CYS A 10 -7.20 -7.02 -22.07
CA CYS A 10 -6.89 -6.28 -20.86
C CYS A 10 -8.11 -6.18 -19.94
N LEU A 11 -9.29 -5.82 -20.47
CA LEU A 11 -10.53 -5.74 -19.68
C LEU A 11 -10.98 -7.08 -19.10
N SER A 12 -10.77 -8.20 -19.80
CA SER A 12 -11.07 -9.54 -19.27
C SER A 12 -10.04 -10.00 -18.24
N ALA A 13 -8.78 -9.57 -18.35
CA ALA A 13 -7.79 -9.75 -17.30
C ALA A 13 -8.07 -8.86 -16.07
N ILE A 14 -8.69 -7.69 -16.28
CA ILE A 14 -9.17 -6.78 -15.24
C ILE A 14 -10.48 -7.29 -14.60
N SER A 15 -11.24 -8.14 -15.29
CA SER A 15 -12.38 -8.89 -14.73
C SER A 15 -11.95 -10.04 -13.80
N MET A 16 -10.88 -9.84 -13.03
CA MET A 16 -10.74 -10.56 -11.77
C MET A 16 -11.71 -9.93 -10.78
N ARG A 17 -12.77 -10.68 -10.45
CA ARG A 17 -13.48 -10.50 -9.18
C ARG A 17 -12.40 -10.33 -8.10
N ALA A 18 -12.34 -9.17 -7.45
CA ALA A 18 -11.22 -8.78 -6.57
C ALA A 18 -10.87 -9.97 -5.66
N PRO A 19 -9.73 -10.66 -5.87
CA PRO A 19 -9.52 -11.93 -5.19
C PRO A 19 -9.12 -11.72 -3.73
N TYR A 20 -8.86 -10.49 -3.33
CA TYR A 20 -8.49 -10.15 -1.97
C TYR A 20 -9.13 -8.82 -1.61
N ALA A 21 -9.74 -8.79 -0.44
CA ALA A 21 -10.17 -7.53 0.10
C ALA A 21 -8.94 -6.82 0.69
N SER A 22 -9.09 -5.56 1.08
CA SER A 22 -7.92 -4.76 1.42
C SER A 22 -7.49 -4.97 2.86
N THR A 23 -6.17 -5.07 3.02
CA THR A 23 -5.53 -5.27 4.30
C THR A 23 -5.62 -3.99 5.15
N PRO A 24 -5.69 -4.10 6.49
CA PRO A 24 -5.65 -2.94 7.37
C PRO A 24 -4.39 -2.08 7.17
N GLY A 25 -3.25 -2.72 6.88
CA GLY A 25 -1.97 -2.05 6.60
C GLY A 25 -2.04 -1.18 5.35
N HIS A 26 -2.55 -1.71 4.25
CA HIS A 26 -2.72 -0.95 3.01
C HIS A 26 -3.66 0.25 3.20
N ARG A 27 -4.82 0.03 3.81
CA ARG A 27 -5.80 1.10 4.06
C ARG A 27 -5.23 2.23 4.89
N ASN A 28 -4.51 1.92 5.97
CA ASN A 28 -3.90 2.94 6.82
C ASN A 28 -2.83 3.74 6.05
N ALA A 29 -2.01 3.06 5.25
CA ALA A 29 -1.02 3.72 4.40
C ALA A 29 -1.68 4.60 3.33
N GLN A 30 -2.77 4.15 2.70
CA GLN A 30 -3.51 4.95 1.72
C GLN A 30 -4.15 6.19 2.35
N ARG A 31 -4.72 6.08 3.56
CA ARG A 31 -5.25 7.24 4.30
C ARG A 31 -4.16 8.23 4.64
N ALA A 32 -3.00 7.76 5.10
CA ALA A 32 -1.85 8.60 5.40
C ALA A 32 -1.36 9.31 4.12
N ASN A 33 -1.18 8.57 3.02
CA ASN A 33 -0.79 9.14 1.72
C ASN A 33 -1.81 10.16 1.20
N ALA A 34 -3.11 9.90 1.35
CA ALA A 34 -4.19 10.81 0.96
C ALA A 34 -4.17 12.08 1.81
N GLY A 35 -4.03 11.95 3.12
CA GLY A 35 -3.87 13.08 4.03
C GLY A 35 -2.65 13.93 3.69
N SER A 36 -1.49 13.29 3.47
CA SER A 36 -0.28 13.97 3.02
C SER A 36 -0.44 14.67 1.69
N GLU A 37 -1.21 14.11 0.74
CA GLU A 37 -1.45 14.73 -0.57
C GLU A 37 -2.30 15.99 -0.46
N VAL A 38 -3.35 15.94 0.37
CA VAL A 38 -4.21 17.11 0.64
C VAL A 38 -3.42 18.21 1.33
N LEU A 39 -2.62 17.85 2.36
CA LEU A 39 -1.74 18.79 3.05
C LEU A 39 -0.71 19.39 2.08
N GLY A 40 -0.07 18.56 1.27
CA GLY A 40 0.93 18.98 0.29
C GLY A 40 0.37 19.95 -0.74
N THR A 41 -0.81 19.65 -1.30
CA THR A 41 -1.50 20.53 -2.26
C THR A 41 -1.87 21.87 -1.62
N THR A 42 -2.27 21.85 -0.35
CA THR A 42 -2.59 23.07 0.40
C THR A 42 -1.34 23.91 0.64
N LEU A 43 -0.23 23.27 1.04
CA LEU A 43 1.04 23.94 1.30
C LEU A 43 1.69 24.51 0.03
N GLU A 44 1.59 23.78 -1.09
CA GLU A 44 2.09 24.21 -2.41
C GLU A 44 1.44 25.51 -2.89
N THR A 45 0.22 25.82 -2.42
CA THR A 45 -0.45 27.09 -2.72
C THR A 45 0.23 28.30 -2.06
N PHE A 46 0.93 28.10 -0.94
CA PHE A 46 1.66 29.17 -0.24
C PHE A 46 3.13 29.23 -0.64
N ASP A 47 3.75 28.06 -0.80
CA ASP A 47 5.14 27.91 -1.22
C ASP A 47 5.30 26.58 -1.96
N PRO A 48 5.67 26.58 -3.25
CA PRO A 48 5.90 25.35 -4.02
C PRO A 48 6.89 24.39 -3.34
N ALA A 49 7.89 24.92 -2.64
CA ALA A 49 8.90 24.13 -1.93
C ALA A 49 8.32 23.42 -0.68
N ALA A 50 7.22 23.92 -0.12
CA ALA A 50 6.56 23.33 1.04
C ALA A 50 5.87 21.98 0.73
N SER A 51 5.78 21.59 -0.54
CA SER A 51 5.33 20.25 -0.95
C SER A 51 6.37 19.16 -0.67
N ILE A 52 7.68 19.49 -0.62
CA ILE A 52 8.80 18.52 -0.49
C ILE A 52 8.66 17.63 0.76
N PRO A 53 8.40 18.16 1.97
CA PRO A 53 8.24 17.33 3.17
C PRO A 53 7.09 16.31 3.05
N THR A 54 6.00 16.70 2.37
CA THR A 54 4.86 15.79 2.17
C THR A 54 5.20 14.66 1.20
N LYS A 55 5.98 14.94 0.14
CA LYS A 55 6.46 13.91 -0.80
C LYS A 55 7.48 12.97 -0.15
N LEU A 56 8.31 13.48 0.76
CA LEU A 56 9.18 12.65 1.59
C LEU A 56 8.35 11.71 2.48
N ALA A 57 7.35 12.23 3.18
CA ALA A 57 6.46 11.41 4.01
C ALA A 57 5.76 10.31 3.19
N GLN A 58 5.20 10.66 2.04
CA GLN A 58 4.56 9.72 1.11
C GLN A 58 5.54 8.64 0.62
N THR A 59 6.79 9.00 0.35
CA THR A 59 7.84 8.06 -0.02
C THR A 59 8.12 7.07 1.12
N LEU A 60 8.28 7.58 2.34
CA LEU A 60 8.54 6.75 3.53
C LEU A 60 7.37 5.82 3.86
N ILE A 61 6.13 6.33 3.83
CA ILE A 61 4.91 5.53 4.03
C ILE A 61 4.87 4.38 3.01
N SER A 62 5.14 4.70 1.74
CA SER A 62 5.10 3.71 0.67
C SER A 62 6.21 2.66 0.80
N ILE A 63 7.43 3.07 1.11
CA ILE A 63 8.55 2.16 1.38
C ILE A 63 8.22 1.23 2.56
N TYR A 64 7.73 1.79 3.67
CA TYR A 64 7.35 1.00 4.83
C TYR A 64 6.29 -0.07 4.47
N SER A 65 5.27 0.31 3.69
CA SER A 65 4.22 -0.61 3.26
C SER A 65 4.69 -1.72 2.32
N LEU A 66 5.78 -1.53 1.58
CA LEU A 66 6.40 -2.58 0.75
C LEU A 66 6.98 -3.71 1.59
N PHE A 67 7.62 -3.37 2.71
CA PHE A 67 8.28 -4.34 3.59
C PHE A 67 7.34 -4.92 4.66
N ARG A 68 6.11 -4.40 4.77
CA ARG A 68 5.11 -4.91 5.70
C ARG A 68 4.67 -6.33 5.32
N PHE A 69 4.66 -7.28 6.25
CA PHE A 69 4.41 -8.70 5.93
C PHE A 69 2.94 -9.06 5.70
N ASP A 70 2.02 -8.24 6.22
CA ASP A 70 0.57 -8.45 6.20
C ASP A 70 -0.12 -7.82 4.97
N THR A 71 0.62 -7.26 4.01
CA THR A 71 0.08 -6.64 2.79
C THR A 71 0.13 -7.58 1.58
N HIS A 72 -0.92 -7.56 0.76
CA HIS A 72 -0.98 -8.37 -0.45
C HIS A 72 0.06 -7.90 -1.50
N VAL A 73 0.48 -8.81 -2.38
CA VAL A 73 1.45 -8.48 -3.45
C VAL A 73 0.94 -7.36 -4.35
N SER A 74 -0.36 -7.35 -4.67
CA SER A 74 -1.01 -6.27 -5.44
C SER A 74 -0.94 -4.92 -4.74
N GLU A 75 -1.14 -4.89 -3.42
CA GLU A 75 -1.04 -3.68 -2.59
C GLU A 75 0.40 -3.16 -2.53
N LYS A 76 1.38 -4.07 -2.45
CA LYS A 76 2.81 -3.72 -2.54
C LYS A 76 3.12 -3.07 -3.89
N LEU A 77 2.61 -3.59 -5.01
CA LEU A 77 2.83 -2.98 -6.32
C LEU A 77 2.29 -1.54 -6.38
N ILE A 78 1.13 -1.28 -5.77
CA ILE A 78 0.57 0.09 -5.67
C ILE A 78 1.51 0.98 -4.87
N HIS A 79 2.02 0.52 -3.72
CA HIS A 79 2.97 1.29 -2.92
C HIS A 79 4.32 1.48 -3.61
N LEU A 80 4.80 0.51 -4.40
CA LEU A 80 6.02 0.65 -5.19
C LEU A 80 5.86 1.80 -6.19
N LEU A 81 4.74 1.80 -6.91
CA LEU A 81 4.42 2.83 -7.88
C LEU A 81 4.27 4.20 -7.21
N GLN A 82 3.43 4.31 -6.18
CA GLN A 82 3.24 5.56 -5.43
C GLN A 82 4.55 6.09 -4.85
N GLY A 83 5.37 5.21 -4.26
CA GLY A 83 6.67 5.57 -3.69
C GLY A 83 7.65 6.08 -4.75
N SER A 84 7.71 5.43 -5.91
CA SER A 84 8.58 5.86 -7.02
C SER A 84 8.19 7.23 -7.59
N ILE A 85 6.89 7.48 -7.73
CA ILE A 85 6.37 8.75 -8.21
C ILE A 85 6.64 9.85 -7.17
N ALA A 86 6.33 9.61 -5.89
CA ALA A 86 6.59 10.58 -4.82
C ALA A 86 8.08 10.90 -4.67
N ALA A 87 8.96 9.91 -4.75
CA ALA A 87 10.40 10.12 -4.71
C ALA A 87 10.89 10.97 -5.90
N THR A 88 10.32 10.75 -7.09
CA THR A 88 10.65 11.54 -8.29
C THR A 88 10.14 12.98 -8.16
N GLN A 89 8.91 13.18 -7.66
CA GLN A 89 8.37 14.52 -7.36
C GLN A 89 9.24 15.26 -6.36
N MET A 90 9.67 14.59 -5.30
CA MET A 90 10.60 15.13 -4.31
C MET A 90 11.93 15.53 -4.95
N GLY A 91 12.52 14.66 -5.77
CA GLY A 91 13.78 14.95 -6.46
C GLY A 91 13.67 16.14 -7.42
N LEU A 92 12.58 16.23 -8.17
CA LEU A 92 12.31 17.37 -9.05
C LEU A 92 12.07 18.67 -8.28
N GLY A 93 11.35 18.62 -7.15
CA GLY A 93 11.17 19.78 -6.28
C GLY A 93 12.48 20.29 -5.69
N ILE A 94 13.36 19.37 -5.27
CA ILE A 94 14.73 19.72 -4.82
C ILE A 94 15.54 20.32 -5.98
N ALA A 95 15.44 19.77 -7.19
CA ALA A 95 16.14 20.30 -8.35
C ALA A 95 15.68 21.73 -8.69
N LEU A 96 14.37 21.98 -8.66
CA LEU A 96 13.81 23.33 -8.84
C LEU A 96 14.39 24.33 -7.85
N LEU A 97 14.45 23.97 -6.56
CA LEU A 97 15.06 24.81 -5.51
C LEU A 97 16.49 25.22 -5.84
N PHE A 98 17.31 24.31 -6.36
CA PHE A 98 18.69 24.63 -6.72
C PHE A 98 18.81 25.48 -7.99
N THR A 99 17.88 25.32 -8.93
CA THR A 99 17.86 26.09 -10.18
C THR A 99 17.19 27.46 -10.04
N GLY A 100 16.48 27.72 -8.94
CA GLY A 100 15.70 28.95 -8.74
C GLY A 100 14.58 29.12 -9.77
N THR A 101 14.16 28.03 -10.42
CA THR A 101 13.09 28.06 -11.43
C THR A 101 11.75 27.95 -10.72
N GLU A 102 10.86 28.90 -10.96
CA GLU A 102 9.47 28.86 -10.49
C GLU A 102 8.57 28.42 -11.63
N CYS A 103 7.65 27.51 -11.34
CA CYS A 103 6.65 27.04 -12.29
C CYS A 103 5.36 27.85 -12.10
N GLU A 104 5.28 29.02 -12.73
CA GLU A 104 4.09 29.88 -12.68
C GLU A 104 2.95 29.32 -13.56
N GLU A 105 3.28 28.84 -14.78
CA GLU A 105 2.36 28.09 -15.63
C GLU A 105 2.89 26.70 -15.99
N TYR A 106 1.96 25.75 -16.21
CA TYR A 106 2.28 24.37 -16.62
C TYR A 106 2.98 24.27 -17.98
N THR A 107 3.12 25.38 -18.71
CA THR A 107 3.61 25.46 -20.08
C THR A 107 5.06 25.95 -20.21
N ASP A 108 5.63 26.54 -19.16
CA ASP A 108 6.84 27.38 -19.29
C ASP A 108 8.13 26.60 -19.47
N ALA A 109 8.29 25.48 -18.75
CA ALA A 109 9.47 24.62 -18.84
C ALA A 109 9.07 23.14 -18.87
N ASP A 110 9.86 22.32 -19.58
CA ASP A 110 9.62 20.86 -19.66
C ASP A 110 9.66 20.19 -18.28
N LEU A 111 10.41 20.76 -17.34
CA LEU A 111 10.45 20.32 -15.96
C LEU A 111 9.10 20.54 -15.23
N CYS A 112 8.44 21.68 -15.46
CA CYS A 112 7.13 22.00 -14.88
C CYS A 112 6.04 21.06 -15.42
N LYS A 113 6.09 20.75 -16.72
CA LYS A 113 5.20 19.73 -17.32
C LYS A 113 5.42 18.36 -16.70
N ALA A 114 6.67 17.95 -16.49
CA ALA A 114 6.98 16.66 -15.87
C ALA A 114 6.45 16.56 -14.44
N ILE A 115 6.62 17.61 -13.63
CA ILE A 115 6.09 17.69 -12.26
C ILE A 115 4.57 17.58 -12.28
N PHE A 116 3.90 18.35 -13.13
CA PHE A 116 2.44 18.32 -13.28
C PHE A 116 1.93 16.90 -13.66
N LEU A 117 2.55 16.26 -14.65
CA LEU A 117 2.19 14.90 -15.05
C LEU A 117 2.40 13.89 -13.92
N LEU A 118 3.50 14.01 -13.17
CA LEU A 118 3.73 13.17 -12.00
C LEU A 118 2.69 13.40 -10.92
N GLN A 119 2.28 14.65 -10.66
CA GLN A 119 1.22 14.96 -9.69
C GLN A 119 -0.11 14.31 -10.10
N LEU A 120 -0.50 14.43 -11.37
CA LEU A 120 -1.70 13.77 -11.90
C LEU A 120 -1.60 12.24 -11.78
N LEU A 121 -0.45 11.66 -12.13
CA LEU A 121 -0.23 10.23 -12.03
C LEU A 121 -0.31 9.75 -10.58
N TYR A 122 0.33 10.46 -9.65
CA TYR A 122 0.27 10.14 -8.22
C TYR A 122 -1.18 10.16 -7.72
N ARG A 123 -1.92 11.25 -7.97
CA ARG A 123 -3.33 11.38 -7.55
C ARG A 123 -4.21 10.30 -8.18
N GLY A 124 -3.98 9.96 -9.45
CA GLY A 124 -4.67 8.86 -10.13
C GLY A 124 -4.41 7.51 -9.47
N THR A 125 -3.14 7.19 -9.18
CA THR A 125 -2.78 5.95 -8.48
C THR A 125 -3.34 5.91 -7.06
N LEU A 126 -3.43 7.06 -6.39
CA LEU A 126 -4.02 7.20 -5.07
C LEU A 126 -5.53 6.95 -5.10
N LEU A 127 -6.25 7.46 -6.09
CA LEU A 127 -7.69 7.16 -6.27
C LEU A 127 -7.93 5.67 -6.50
N VAL A 128 -7.15 5.04 -7.38
CA VAL A 128 -7.30 3.61 -7.71
C VAL A 128 -6.84 2.71 -6.55
N GLY A 129 -5.90 3.15 -5.73
CA GLY A 129 -5.47 2.38 -4.55
C GLY A 129 -6.38 2.59 -3.34
N TRP A 130 -6.74 3.84 -3.04
CA TRP A 130 -7.51 4.18 -1.84
C TRP A 130 -8.99 3.83 -1.96
N ALA A 131 -9.66 4.22 -3.05
CA ALA A 131 -11.12 4.04 -3.13
C ALA A 131 -11.53 2.55 -3.03
N PRO A 132 -10.95 1.61 -3.81
CA PRO A 132 -11.27 0.19 -3.67
C PRO A 132 -10.91 -0.38 -2.30
N SER A 133 -9.87 0.13 -1.66
CA SER A 133 -9.45 -0.31 -0.31
C SER A 133 -10.48 -0.01 0.78
N GLU A 134 -11.31 1.02 0.60
CA GLU A 134 -12.40 1.33 1.54
C GLU A 134 -13.67 0.53 1.26
N PHE A 135 -13.94 0.17 0.00
CA PHE A 135 -15.12 -0.61 -0.38
C PHE A 135 -14.95 -2.12 -0.19
N SER A 136 -13.74 -2.64 -0.31
CA SER A 136 -13.41 -4.05 -0.14
C SER A 136 -12.43 -4.21 1.02
N LYS A 137 -12.90 -4.73 2.15
CA LYS A 137 -12.09 -4.90 3.38
C LYS A 137 -11.90 -6.38 3.71
N ASP A 138 -10.68 -6.79 4.06
CA ASP A 138 -10.46 -8.15 4.55
C ASP A 138 -11.30 -8.41 5.81
N PRO A 139 -11.88 -9.62 5.94
CA PRO A 139 -12.53 -10.01 7.16
C PRO A 139 -11.51 -9.91 8.30
N TYR A 140 -11.92 -9.29 9.40
CA TYR A 140 -11.08 -9.21 10.60
C TYR A 140 -10.82 -10.64 11.08
N ALA A 141 -9.56 -11.07 11.08
CA ALA A 141 -9.20 -12.31 11.74
C ALA A 141 -9.39 -12.07 13.24
N GLU A 142 -10.46 -12.62 13.81
CA GLU A 142 -10.60 -12.66 15.27
C GLU A 142 -9.34 -13.31 15.85
N PRO A 143 -8.77 -12.77 16.94
CA PRO A 143 -7.68 -13.44 17.62
C PRO A 143 -8.17 -14.85 17.95
N LYS A 144 -7.46 -15.88 17.47
CA LYS A 144 -7.71 -17.25 17.90
C LYS A 144 -7.57 -17.25 19.41
N VAL A 145 -8.68 -17.33 20.11
CA VAL A 145 -8.68 -17.71 21.52
C VAL A 145 -8.04 -19.09 21.51
N VAL A 146 -6.78 -19.16 21.92
CA VAL A 146 -6.18 -20.43 22.29
C VAL A 146 -6.97 -20.83 23.52
N SER A 147 -8.02 -21.62 23.33
CA SER A 147 -8.60 -22.37 24.42
C SER A 147 -7.47 -23.27 24.92
N GLU A 148 -6.82 -22.86 26.01
CA GLU A 148 -6.01 -23.72 26.86
C GLU A 148 -6.93 -24.74 27.54
N ASP A 149 -7.62 -25.58 26.76
CA ASP A 149 -8.29 -26.78 27.23
C ASP A 149 -7.56 -27.97 26.62
N LYS A 150 -6.32 -28.15 27.07
CA LYS A 150 -5.63 -29.44 27.00
C LYS A 150 -4.66 -29.56 28.16
N ALA A 151 -5.17 -29.35 29.36
CA ALA A 151 -4.65 -29.97 30.57
C ALA A 151 -5.75 -30.90 31.09
N GLU A 152 -5.37 -32.09 31.54
CA GLU A 152 -6.22 -33.07 32.25
C GLU A 152 -6.96 -34.10 31.37
N SER A 153 -6.22 -34.99 30.69
CA SER A 153 -6.65 -36.38 30.46
C SER A 153 -5.51 -37.32 29.98
N GLU A 154 -4.28 -37.19 30.49
CA GLU A 154 -3.17 -38.13 30.18
C GLU A 154 -2.35 -38.54 31.43
N GLU A 155 -2.91 -38.42 32.65
CA GLU A 155 -2.33 -39.01 33.88
C GLU A 155 -3.26 -40.08 34.46
N GLU A 156 -3.55 -41.15 33.71
CA GLU A 156 -4.17 -42.36 34.26
C GLU A 156 -4.08 -43.51 33.24
N ASN A 157 -2.86 -43.95 32.86
CA ASN A 157 -2.66 -45.23 32.14
C ASN A 157 -1.18 -45.63 31.97
N GLU A 158 -0.33 -45.50 33.01
CA GLU A 158 1.03 -46.09 32.97
C GLU A 158 1.37 -47.03 34.14
N ASP A 159 0.44 -47.32 35.06
CA ASP A 159 0.72 -48.18 36.23
C ASP A 159 0.17 -49.63 36.15
N GLU A 160 -0.48 -50.04 35.07
CA GLU A 160 -1.12 -51.38 35.00
C GLU A 160 -0.56 -52.37 33.97
N GLU A 161 0.60 -52.10 33.33
CA GLU A 161 1.23 -53.03 32.37
C GLU A 161 2.67 -53.44 32.75
N SER A 162 2.97 -53.63 34.05
CA SER A 162 4.21 -54.33 34.47
C SER A 162 4.00 -55.49 35.46
N ARG A 163 2.74 -55.86 35.76
CA ARG A 163 2.42 -56.93 36.73
C ARG A 163 1.93 -58.26 36.16
N ASN A 164 1.80 -58.42 34.84
CA ASN A 164 1.18 -59.63 34.28
C ASN A 164 2.08 -60.54 33.42
N SER A 165 3.41 -60.41 33.51
CA SER A 165 4.36 -61.31 32.82
C SER A 165 5.25 -62.13 33.78
N ALA A 166 4.78 -62.37 35.00
CA ALA A 166 5.40 -63.30 35.94
C ALA A 166 4.43 -64.44 36.30
N SER A 167 4.04 -65.26 35.32
CA SER A 167 3.59 -66.64 35.53
C SER A 167 3.48 -67.38 34.20
N VAL A 168 4.54 -68.07 33.78
CA VAL A 168 4.59 -69.50 33.35
C VAL A 168 6.04 -69.96 33.45
#